data_AF-A0A7S2CMK1-F1
#
_entry.id   AF-A0A7S2CMK1-F1
#
_cell.length_a   1.000
_cell.length_b   1.000
_cell.length_c   1.000
_cell.angle_alpha   90.00
_cell.angle_beta   90.00
_cell.angle_gamma   90.00
#
_symmetry.space_group_name_H-M   'P 1'
#
loop_
_entity.id
_entity.type
_entity.pdbx_description
1 polymer ?
#
loop_
_entity_poly.entity_id
_entity_poly.type
_entity_poly.pdbx_seq_one_letter_code
_entity_poly.pdbx_strand_id
1 'polypeptide(L)'
;LSGTRRTKCSIRDSFETSSRIKLLCITWNVGASLPQDGATLQQLLEEEELADLVCIGLQETCELSARRLIADGDEWFAWREWAEREVGDFYGDELELLAYSHLVGMLILVFARSILRDQISNIRTAAIGLGVGGYGGNKGAVSVRFDLGSASVCFVNAHLASGQEHYIERCQHFNTIMKRIEFQEGDEGDFE
;
A
#
# COMPACT_ATOMS: atom_id res chain seq x y z
N LEU A 1 15.00 13.98 -6.73
CA LEU A 1 14.08 12.94 -6.23
C LEU A 1 13.51 13.42 -4.90
N SER A 2 12.38 14.13 -4.93
CA SER A 2 11.76 14.67 -3.71
C SER A 2 10.66 13.75 -3.22
N GLY A 3 10.76 13.29 -1.97
CA GLY A 3 9.60 12.82 -1.22
C GLY A 3 9.56 11.35 -0.81
N THR A 4 10.67 10.73 -0.41
CA THR A 4 10.63 9.46 0.33
C THR A 4 10.63 9.75 1.84
N ARG A 5 9.59 9.32 2.56
CA ARG A 5 9.57 9.35 4.05
C ARG A 5 9.50 7.92 4.60
N ARG A 6 10.33 7.69 5.61
CA ARG A 6 10.72 6.38 6.17
C ARG A 6 10.05 6.16 7.53
N THR A 7 9.58 4.94 7.82
CA THR A 7 9.21 4.54 9.19
C THR A 7 9.48 3.04 9.40
N LYS A 8 10.26 2.68 10.43
CA LYS A 8 10.46 1.29 10.88
C LYS A 8 9.53 1.03 12.07
N CYS A 9 8.67 0.01 12.00
CA CYS A 9 7.71 -0.34 13.06
C CYS A 9 7.84 -1.81 13.42
N SER A 10 7.77 -2.14 14.71
CA SER A 10 7.76 -3.53 15.21
C SER A 10 6.56 -3.74 16.13
N ILE A 11 5.72 -4.73 15.84
CA ILE A 11 4.59 -5.13 16.68
C ILE A 11 5.09 -6.14 17.73
N ARG A 12 4.68 -5.99 19.00
CA ARG A 12 4.98 -6.94 20.08
C ARG A 12 3.68 -7.53 20.60
N ASP A 13 3.56 -8.85 20.60
CA ASP A 13 2.53 -9.56 21.38
C ASP A 13 3.13 -10.14 22.65
N SER A 14 2.36 -10.09 23.73
CA SER A 14 2.72 -10.63 25.03
C SER A 14 2.08 -12.01 25.24
N PHE A 15 2.93 -12.99 25.52
CA PHE A 15 2.67 -14.38 25.96
C PHE A 15 2.45 -15.45 24.89
N GLU A 16 3.56 -15.86 24.26
CA GLU A 16 4.04 -17.24 23.97
C GLU A 16 5.17 -17.07 22.94
N THR A 17 6.34 -17.70 23.17
CA THR A 17 7.59 -17.62 22.36
C THR A 17 7.49 -16.80 21.05
N SER A 18 7.45 -15.47 21.17
CA SER A 18 7.05 -14.59 20.06
C SER A 18 8.25 -14.42 19.13
N SER A 19 8.20 -15.08 17.97
CA SER A 19 9.03 -14.68 16.83
C SER A 19 8.67 -13.23 16.48
N ARG A 20 9.68 -12.37 16.42
CA ARG A 20 9.48 -10.97 16.03
C ARG A 20 9.18 -10.92 14.54
N ILE A 21 7.99 -10.44 14.18
CA ILE A 21 7.62 -10.16 12.78
C ILE A 21 8.33 -8.87 12.33
N LYS A 22 9.02 -8.95 11.19
CA LYS A 22 9.74 -7.84 10.56
C LYS A 22 8.90 -7.24 9.44
N LEU A 23 8.77 -5.91 9.47
CA LEU A 23 7.93 -5.16 8.54
C LEU A 23 8.79 -4.16 7.76
N LEU A 24 8.62 -4.13 6.44
CA LEU A 24 9.13 -3.08 5.57
C LEU A 24 7.96 -2.31 4.97
N CYS A 25 7.98 -0.98 5.05
CA CYS A 25 6.94 -0.11 4.47
C CYS A 25 7.59 0.91 3.55
N ILE A 26 7.25 0.83 2.27
CA ILE A 26 7.75 1.70 1.20
C ILE A 26 6.61 2.60 0.76
N THR A 27 6.89 3.89 0.59
CA THR A 27 5.97 4.82 -0.04
C THR A 27 6.67 5.61 -1.14
N TRP A 28 6.07 5.68 -2.33
CA TRP A 28 6.65 6.38 -3.46
C TRP A 28 5.59 7.03 -4.36
N ASN A 29 5.64 8.35 -4.47
CA ASN A 29 4.94 9.07 -5.53
C ASN A 29 5.73 8.95 -6.84
N VAL A 30 5.16 8.27 -7.83
CA VAL A 30 5.80 7.92 -9.10
C VAL A 30 5.53 8.94 -10.23
N GLY A 31 4.88 10.05 -9.90
CA GLY A 31 4.82 11.24 -10.74
C GLY A 31 4.10 11.07 -12.08
N ALA A 32 3.00 10.31 -12.09
CA ALA A 32 2.14 10.06 -13.26
C ALA A 32 2.90 9.42 -14.44
N SER A 33 3.86 8.55 -14.14
CA SER A 33 4.64 7.82 -15.14
C SER A 33 4.32 6.33 -15.12
N LEU A 34 4.59 5.64 -16.23
CA LEU A 34 4.70 4.18 -16.24
C LEU A 34 6.06 3.79 -15.64
N PRO A 35 6.20 2.56 -15.10
CA PRO A 35 7.50 2.05 -14.69
C PRO A 35 8.49 2.16 -15.86
N GLN A 36 9.51 3.00 -15.72
CA GLN A 36 10.53 3.22 -16.75
C GLN A 36 11.65 2.19 -16.61
N ASP A 37 12.35 1.92 -17.71
CA ASP A 37 13.57 1.11 -17.69
C ASP A 37 14.60 1.73 -16.71
N GLY A 38 14.82 1.04 -15.58
CA GLY A 38 15.75 1.46 -14.51
C GLY A 38 15.09 1.95 -13.21
N ALA A 39 13.77 2.07 -13.13
CA ALA A 39 13.08 2.23 -11.85
C ALA A 39 13.21 0.93 -11.03
N THR A 40 13.78 1.00 -9.83
CA THR A 40 14.01 -0.18 -8.99
C THR A 40 13.74 0.11 -7.50
N LEU A 41 13.31 -0.92 -6.78
CA LEU A 41 13.17 -0.93 -5.33
C LEU A 41 14.41 -1.49 -4.62
N GLN A 42 15.43 -1.99 -5.32
CA GLN A 42 16.55 -2.74 -4.74
C GLN A 42 17.12 -2.11 -3.46
N GLN A 43 17.51 -0.83 -3.52
CA GLN A 43 18.08 -0.13 -2.35
C GLN A 43 17.12 -0.01 -1.16
N LEU A 44 15.82 0.01 -1.41
CA LEU A 44 14.79 0.07 -0.38
C LEU A 44 14.50 -1.31 0.22
N LEU A 45 14.59 -2.37 -0.59
CA LEU A 45 14.41 -3.76 -0.12
C LEU A 45 15.61 -4.20 0.73
N GLU A 46 16.83 -3.76 0.39
CA GLU A 46 18.04 -3.95 1.19
C GLU A 46 17.96 -3.37 2.61
N GLU A 47 17.02 -2.46 2.90
CA GLU A 47 16.84 -1.91 4.26
C GLU A 47 16.31 -2.97 5.27
N GLU A 48 15.66 -4.05 4.80
CA GLU A 48 15.24 -5.18 5.62
C GLU A 48 15.19 -6.49 4.81
N GLU A 49 16.36 -7.07 4.53
CA GLU A 49 16.54 -8.32 3.77
C GLU A 49 15.77 -9.54 4.28
N LEU A 50 15.32 -9.49 5.54
CA LEU A 50 14.61 -10.58 6.21
C LEU A 50 13.19 -10.15 6.59
N ALA A 51 12.57 -9.26 5.82
CA ALA A 51 11.20 -8.82 6.05
C ALA A 51 10.23 -10.02 5.99
N ASP A 52 9.29 -10.07 6.93
CA ASP A 52 8.20 -11.05 6.91
C ASP A 52 6.95 -10.50 6.21
N LEU A 53 6.79 -9.18 6.25
CA LEU A 53 5.77 -8.45 5.50
C LEU A 53 6.41 -7.23 4.82
N VAL A 54 6.06 -7.01 3.55
CA VAL A 54 6.46 -5.84 2.78
C VAL A 54 5.21 -5.11 2.31
N CYS A 55 5.04 -3.86 2.68
CA CYS A 55 3.95 -3.00 2.20
C CYS A 55 4.53 -1.95 1.26
N ILE A 56 4.02 -1.86 0.03
CA ILE A 56 4.39 -0.86 -0.96
C ILE A 56 3.17 0.02 -1.26
N GLY A 57 3.27 1.31 -0.97
CA GLY A 57 2.26 2.31 -1.27
C GLY A 57 2.72 3.28 -2.35
N LEU A 58 2.09 3.26 -3.52
CA LEU A 58 2.39 4.15 -4.63
C LEU A 58 1.32 5.24 -4.79
N GLN A 59 1.73 6.42 -5.24
CA GLN A 59 0.82 7.51 -5.62
C GLN A 59 1.20 8.08 -6.99
N GLU A 60 0.22 8.66 -7.69
CA GLU A 60 0.36 9.14 -9.07
C GLU A 60 0.81 8.02 -10.02
N THR A 61 0.22 6.84 -9.94
CA THR A 61 0.51 5.71 -10.86
C THR A 61 -0.03 5.91 -12.27
N CYS A 62 -0.83 6.95 -12.50
CA CYS A 62 -1.42 7.29 -13.80
C CYS A 62 -1.50 8.81 -14.00
N GLU A 63 -1.59 9.24 -15.26
CA GLU A 63 -1.86 10.64 -15.60
C GLU A 63 -3.31 10.99 -15.30
N LEU A 64 -3.50 12.08 -14.55
CA LEU A 64 -4.82 12.51 -14.14
C LEU A 64 -5.55 13.20 -15.30
N SER A 65 -6.66 12.59 -15.69
CA SER A 65 -7.63 13.20 -16.61
C SER A 65 -9.03 13.12 -16.01
N ALA A 66 -9.95 13.97 -16.47
CA ALA A 66 -11.35 13.93 -16.03
C ALA A 66 -11.99 12.54 -16.24
N ARG A 67 -11.56 11.81 -17.27
CA ARG A 67 -11.98 10.43 -17.52
C ARG A 67 -11.51 9.49 -16.41
N ARG A 68 -10.26 9.61 -15.96
CA ARG A 68 -9.66 8.77 -14.90
C ARG A 68 -10.28 8.99 -13.52
N LEU A 69 -10.90 10.14 -13.29
CA LEU A 69 -11.64 10.41 -12.06
C LEU A 69 -13.02 9.72 -12.02
N ILE A 70 -13.54 9.33 -13.19
CA ILE A 70 -14.88 8.73 -13.36
C ILE A 70 -14.77 7.22 -13.63
N ALA A 71 -13.73 6.82 -14.36
CA ALA A 71 -13.39 5.44 -14.65
C ALA A 71 -11.90 5.24 -14.41
N ASP A 72 -11.56 4.45 -13.40
CA ASP A 72 -10.21 3.92 -13.23
C ASP A 72 -9.80 3.18 -14.51
N GLY A 73 -8.50 3.04 -14.74
CA GLY A 73 -8.08 2.06 -15.72
C GLY A 73 -6.64 1.64 -15.52
N ASP A 74 -6.05 1.06 -16.55
CA ASP A 74 -5.23 -0.12 -16.31
C ASP A 74 -3.74 0.14 -16.01
N GLU A 75 -3.30 1.39 -15.90
CA GLU A 75 -1.88 1.74 -15.65
C GLU A 75 -1.38 1.26 -14.29
N TRP A 76 -2.26 1.14 -13.30
CA TRP A 76 -1.88 0.60 -11.99
C TRP A 76 -1.48 -0.89 -12.09
N PHE A 77 -1.96 -1.64 -13.10
CA PHE A 77 -1.53 -3.02 -13.32
C PHE A 77 -0.04 -3.09 -13.67
N ALA A 78 0.46 -2.17 -14.51
CA ALA A 78 1.88 -2.13 -14.84
C ALA A 78 2.75 -1.87 -13.59
N TRP A 79 2.28 -1.01 -12.68
CA TRP A 79 2.94 -0.78 -11.40
C TRP A 79 2.84 -1.97 -10.43
N ARG A 80 1.73 -2.71 -10.45
CA ARG A 80 1.58 -3.97 -9.71
C ARG A 80 2.58 -5.02 -10.20
N GLU A 81 2.57 -5.32 -11.50
CA GLU A 81 3.48 -6.31 -12.10
C GLU A 81 4.95 -5.95 -11.89
N TRP A 82 5.28 -4.66 -11.99
CA TRP A 82 6.62 -4.17 -11.69
C TRP A 82 7.00 -4.40 -10.22
N ALA A 83 6.11 -4.08 -9.27
CA ALA A 83 6.39 -4.26 -7.85
C ALA A 83 6.49 -5.74 -7.46
N GLU A 84 5.63 -6.60 -8.00
CA GLU A 84 5.71 -8.06 -7.82
C GLU A 84 7.05 -8.60 -8.33
N ARG A 85 7.50 -8.15 -9.50
CA ARG A 85 8.82 -8.53 -10.05
C ARG A 85 9.96 -8.07 -9.15
N GLU A 86 9.99 -6.80 -8.72
CA GLU A 86 11.06 -6.29 -7.88
C GLU A 86 11.14 -7.01 -6.53
N VAL A 87 9.99 -7.37 -5.94
CA VAL A 87 9.93 -8.15 -4.70
C VAL A 87 10.39 -9.59 -4.94
N GLY A 88 9.91 -10.24 -6.01
CA GLY A 88 10.29 -11.61 -6.37
C GLY A 88 11.77 -11.74 -6.75
N ASP A 89 12.33 -10.78 -7.48
CA ASP A 89 13.76 -10.77 -7.84
C ASP A 89 14.67 -10.64 -6.60
N PHE A 90 14.19 -9.97 -5.54
CA PHE A 90 14.96 -9.73 -4.32
C PHE A 90 14.79 -10.81 -3.25
N TYR A 91 13.55 -11.21 -2.94
CA TYR A 91 13.24 -12.18 -1.89
C TYR A 91 13.02 -13.61 -2.42
N GLY A 92 13.00 -13.80 -3.73
CA GLY A 92 12.61 -15.07 -4.34
C GLY A 92 11.13 -15.40 -4.09
N ASP A 93 10.80 -16.68 -4.20
CA ASP A 93 9.45 -17.20 -3.97
C ASP A 93 9.05 -17.22 -2.47
N GLU A 94 9.87 -16.65 -1.59
CA GLU A 94 9.58 -16.62 -0.14
C GLU A 94 8.56 -15.57 0.25
N LEU A 95 8.40 -14.50 -0.54
CA LEU A 95 7.44 -13.42 -0.31
C LEU A 95 6.45 -13.34 -1.47
N GLU A 96 5.18 -13.51 -1.15
CA GLU A 96 4.10 -13.58 -2.12
C GLU A 96 3.11 -12.43 -1.91
N LEU A 97 2.44 -11.98 -2.97
CA LEU A 97 1.45 -10.92 -2.87
C LEU A 97 0.24 -11.43 -2.07
N LEU A 98 0.04 -10.88 -0.87
CA LEU A 98 -1.09 -11.19 -0.01
C LEU A 98 -2.38 -10.53 -0.51
N ALA A 99 -2.34 -9.22 -0.70
CA ALA A 99 -3.49 -8.43 -1.15
C ALA A 99 -3.05 -7.07 -1.67
N TYR A 100 -3.91 -6.46 -2.48
CA TYR A 100 -3.69 -5.11 -2.98
C TYR A 100 -4.99 -4.30 -3.01
N SER A 101 -4.87 -2.99 -3.12
CA SER A 101 -6.01 -2.10 -3.33
C SER A 101 -5.56 -0.89 -4.13
N HIS A 102 -6.42 -0.39 -5.00
CA HIS A 102 -6.13 0.77 -5.83
C HIS A 102 -7.31 1.74 -5.86
N LEU A 103 -7.02 3.00 -6.20
CA LEU A 103 -8.02 4.03 -6.43
C LEU A 103 -7.40 5.14 -7.28
N VAL A 104 -7.90 5.32 -8.50
CA VAL A 104 -7.42 6.33 -9.47
C VAL A 104 -5.91 6.20 -9.72
N GLY A 105 -5.08 6.95 -8.99
CA GLY A 105 -3.62 6.95 -9.11
C GLY A 105 -2.92 6.49 -7.83
N MET A 106 -3.63 5.83 -6.90
CA MET A 106 -3.07 5.26 -5.69
C MET A 106 -3.09 3.74 -5.77
N LEU A 107 -2.04 3.09 -5.28
CA LEU A 107 -1.93 1.64 -5.20
C LEU A 107 -1.28 1.25 -3.87
N ILE A 108 -1.80 0.25 -3.19
CA ILE A 108 -1.15 -0.42 -2.06
C ILE A 108 -1.03 -1.90 -2.38
N LEU A 109 0.14 -2.46 -2.15
CA LEU A 109 0.44 -3.89 -2.29
C LEU A 109 1.04 -4.36 -0.98
N VAL A 110 0.54 -5.47 -0.44
CA VAL A 110 1.11 -6.10 0.75
C VAL A 110 1.57 -7.49 0.36
N PHE A 111 2.85 -7.77 0.60
CA PHE A 111 3.47 -9.07 0.43
C PHE A 111 3.70 -9.71 1.79
N ALA A 112 3.54 -11.02 1.86
CA ALA A 112 3.77 -11.79 3.07
C ALA A 112 4.67 -12.99 2.79
N ARG A 113 5.51 -13.30 3.76
CA ARG A 113 6.36 -14.47 3.71
C ARG A 113 5.52 -15.75 3.74
N SER A 114 5.78 -16.71 2.86
CA SER A 114 4.93 -17.91 2.70
C SER A 114 4.76 -18.74 3.98
N ILE A 115 5.75 -18.70 4.91
CA ILE A 115 5.64 -19.37 6.22
C ILE A 115 4.54 -18.78 7.13
N LEU A 116 4.07 -17.57 6.85
CA LEU A 116 2.99 -16.93 7.59
C LEU A 116 1.60 -17.30 7.05
N ARG A 117 1.50 -18.05 5.94
CA ARG A 117 0.24 -18.33 5.25
C ARG A 117 -0.85 -18.86 6.18
N ASP A 118 -0.55 -19.92 6.94
CA ASP A 118 -1.50 -20.55 7.87
C ASP A 118 -1.91 -19.65 9.06
N GLN A 119 -1.18 -18.55 9.29
CA GLN A 119 -1.46 -17.60 10.36
C GLN A 119 -2.26 -16.39 9.86
N ILE A 120 -2.36 -16.18 8.55
CA ILE A 120 -3.04 -15.03 7.96
C ILE A 120 -4.50 -15.38 7.67
N SER A 121 -5.41 -14.50 8.07
CA SER A 121 -6.85 -14.66 7.81
C SER A 121 -7.54 -13.30 7.73
N ASN A 122 -8.85 -13.29 7.40
CA ASN A 122 -9.70 -12.10 7.41
C ASN A 122 -9.13 -10.91 6.62
N ILE A 123 -8.55 -11.21 5.46
CA ILE A 123 -8.01 -10.24 4.51
C ILE A 123 -9.15 -9.35 4.01
N ARG A 124 -8.98 -8.04 4.11
CA ARG A 124 -9.95 -7.04 3.66
C ARG A 124 -9.23 -5.82 3.09
N THR A 125 -9.83 -5.18 2.10
CA THR A 125 -9.29 -3.95 1.50
C THR A 125 -10.30 -2.81 1.63
N ALA A 126 -9.82 -1.58 1.48
CA ALA A 126 -10.66 -0.40 1.45
C ALA A 126 -10.06 0.67 0.55
N ALA A 127 -10.92 1.39 -0.17
CA ALA A 127 -10.55 2.55 -0.97
C ALA A 127 -11.51 3.71 -0.67
N ILE A 128 -10.98 4.90 -0.42
CA ILE A 128 -11.77 6.10 -0.17
C ILE A 128 -11.24 7.30 -0.95
N GLY A 129 -12.07 7.83 -1.84
CA GLY A 129 -11.77 9.03 -2.64
C GLY A 129 -12.18 10.32 -1.95
N LEU A 130 -11.28 11.30 -1.96
CA LEU A 130 -11.42 12.63 -1.40
C LEU A 130 -11.20 13.67 -2.50
N GLY A 131 -12.19 14.54 -2.69
CA GLY A 131 -12.22 15.50 -3.79
C GLY A 131 -12.91 16.77 -3.34
N VAL A 132 -13.27 17.63 -4.30
CA VAL A 132 -13.96 18.88 -3.99
C VAL A 132 -15.27 18.57 -3.26
N GLY A 133 -15.39 18.98 -1.99
CA GLY A 133 -16.55 18.68 -1.14
C GLY A 133 -16.51 17.34 -0.39
N GLY A 134 -15.39 16.61 -0.41
CA GLY A 134 -15.17 15.39 0.39
C GLY A 134 -15.63 14.07 -0.25
N TYR A 135 -15.84 14.04 -1.58
CA TYR A 135 -16.25 12.86 -2.35
C TYR A 135 -15.54 12.79 -3.71
N GLY A 136 -15.11 11.57 -4.12
CA GLY A 136 -14.44 11.29 -5.41
C GLY A 136 -13.06 11.95 -5.53
N GLY A 137 -12.23 11.66 -6.53
CA GLY A 137 -11.00 12.43 -6.78
C GLY A 137 -9.68 11.66 -6.71
N ASN A 138 -8.58 12.34 -7.04
CA ASN A 138 -7.20 11.82 -7.05
C ASN A 138 -6.49 11.87 -5.69
N LYS A 139 -7.21 12.27 -4.64
CA LYS A 139 -6.76 12.26 -3.26
C LYS A 139 -7.59 11.26 -2.49
N GLY A 140 -7.06 10.74 -1.39
CA GLY A 140 -7.74 9.68 -0.68
C GLY A 140 -6.78 8.74 0.03
N ALA A 141 -7.26 7.52 0.26
CA ALA A 141 -6.46 6.43 0.75
C ALA A 141 -6.93 5.09 0.19
N VAL A 142 -5.98 4.17 0.07
CA VAL A 142 -6.20 2.75 -0.18
C VAL A 142 -5.57 1.96 0.97
N SER A 143 -6.18 0.87 1.39
CA SER A 143 -5.78 0.15 2.60
C SER A 143 -5.98 -1.35 2.46
N VAL A 144 -5.13 -2.09 3.16
CA VAL A 144 -5.18 -3.55 3.30
C VAL A 144 -5.13 -3.85 4.80
N ARG A 145 -6.04 -4.71 5.27
CA ARG A 145 -5.96 -5.29 6.62
C ARG A 145 -6.08 -6.80 6.56
N PHE A 146 -5.58 -7.45 7.59
CA PHE A 146 -5.72 -8.89 7.82
C PHE A 146 -5.44 -9.18 9.29
N ASP A 147 -5.82 -10.37 9.73
CA ASP A 147 -5.43 -10.91 11.02
C ASP A 147 -4.23 -11.83 10.83
N LEU A 148 -3.23 -11.71 11.69
CA LEU A 148 -2.01 -12.53 11.74
C LEU A 148 -1.94 -13.18 13.12
N GLY A 149 -2.34 -14.45 13.21
CA GLY A 149 -2.55 -15.13 14.48
C GLY A 149 -3.62 -14.40 15.31
N SER A 150 -3.21 -13.87 16.45
CA SER A 150 -4.06 -13.07 17.36
C SER A 150 -4.04 -11.56 17.10
N ALA A 151 -3.13 -11.08 16.25
CA ALA A 151 -2.94 -9.65 15.99
C ALA A 151 -3.72 -9.21 14.74
N SER A 152 -4.28 -8.00 14.76
CA SER A 152 -4.85 -7.40 13.56
C SER A 152 -3.89 -6.35 13.00
N VAL A 153 -3.59 -6.43 11.71
CA VAL A 153 -2.63 -5.57 11.02
C VAL A 153 -3.37 -4.78 9.93
N CYS A 154 -3.08 -3.48 9.83
CA CYS A 154 -3.67 -2.62 8.82
C CYS A 154 -2.61 -1.67 8.24
N PHE A 155 -2.49 -1.67 6.92
CA PHE A 155 -1.67 -0.75 6.16
C PHE A 155 -2.55 0.26 5.42
N VAL A 156 -2.13 1.52 5.44
CA VAL A 156 -2.86 2.63 4.80
C VAL A 156 -1.88 3.43 3.95
N ASN A 157 -2.12 3.48 2.64
CA ASN A 157 -1.44 4.39 1.73
C ASN A 157 -2.38 5.56 1.42
N ALA A 158 -1.94 6.79 1.70
CA ALA A 158 -2.77 7.98 1.55
C ALA A 158 -2.09 9.04 0.67
N HIS A 159 -2.85 9.60 -0.27
CA HIS A 159 -2.46 10.76 -1.06
C HIS A 159 -3.34 11.96 -0.64
N LEU A 160 -2.79 12.84 0.19
CA LEU A 160 -3.54 13.98 0.75
C LEU A 160 -3.33 15.28 -0.06
N ALA A 161 -4.08 16.34 0.27
CA ALA A 161 -4.00 17.63 -0.43
C ALA A 161 -2.55 18.17 -0.53
N SER A 162 -2.13 18.51 -1.73
CA SER A 162 -0.83 19.11 -2.06
C SER A 162 -0.84 20.63 -1.81
N GLY A 163 0.32 21.29 -1.89
CA GLY A 163 0.48 22.72 -1.61
C GLY A 163 0.70 23.02 -0.12
N GLN A 164 1.52 24.05 0.16
CA GLN A 164 1.97 24.33 1.53
C GLN A 164 0.83 24.87 2.41
N GLU A 165 -0.04 25.67 1.80
CA GLU A 165 -1.21 26.33 2.35
C GLU A 165 -2.36 25.38 2.74
N HIS A 166 -2.40 24.18 2.16
CA HIS A 166 -3.51 23.22 2.32
C HIS A 166 -3.42 22.35 3.59
N TYR A 167 -2.85 22.86 4.69
CA TYR A 167 -2.70 22.06 5.92
C TYR A 167 -4.04 21.68 6.56
N ILE A 168 -5.01 22.61 6.58
CA ILE A 168 -6.35 22.36 7.15
C ILE A 168 -7.04 21.26 6.34
N GLU A 169 -6.94 21.33 5.02
CA GLU A 169 -7.51 20.35 4.12
C GLU A 169 -6.89 18.97 4.31
N ARG A 170 -5.55 18.87 4.50
CA ARG A 170 -4.91 17.60 4.88
C ARG A 170 -5.44 17.04 6.20
N CYS A 171 -5.66 17.87 7.21
CA CYS A 171 -6.28 17.44 8.46
C CYS A 171 -7.72 16.95 8.26
N GLN A 172 -8.50 17.63 7.41
CA GLN A 172 -9.85 17.20 7.05
C GLN A 172 -9.84 15.88 6.28
N HIS A 173 -8.91 15.69 5.35
CA HIS A 173 -8.72 14.45 4.61
C HIS A 173 -8.40 13.29 5.56
N PHE A 174 -7.42 13.46 6.44
CA PHE A 174 -7.06 12.47 7.46
C PHE A 174 -8.28 12.09 8.32
N ASN A 175 -8.98 13.08 8.88
CA ASN A 175 -10.15 12.84 9.71
C ASN A 175 -11.28 12.13 8.95
N THR A 176 -11.44 12.44 7.66
CA THR A 176 -12.44 11.80 6.80
C THR A 176 -12.08 10.34 6.55
N ILE A 177 -10.82 10.04 6.22
CA ILE A 177 -10.32 8.67 6.07
C ILE A 177 -10.57 7.87 7.34
N MET A 178 -10.13 8.39 8.50
CA MET A 178 -10.28 7.69 9.77
C MET A 178 -11.74 7.42 10.17
N LYS A 179 -12.68 8.25 9.72
CA LYS A 179 -14.12 8.13 10.07
C LYS A 179 -14.93 7.29 9.09
N ARG A 180 -14.53 7.23 7.83
CA ARG A 180 -15.36 6.70 6.73
C ARG A 180 -14.73 5.55 5.97
N ILE A 181 -13.50 5.14 6.32
CA ILE A 181 -12.92 3.96 5.69
C ILE A 181 -13.75 2.73 6.07
N GLU A 182 -14.19 1.99 5.07
CA GLU A 182 -15.01 0.79 5.22
C GLU A 182 -14.32 -0.36 4.49
N PHE A 183 -14.02 -1.42 5.24
CA PHE A 183 -13.31 -2.59 4.72
C PHE A 183 -14.27 -3.60 4.12
N GLN A 184 -13.94 -4.07 2.92
CA GLN A 184 -14.68 -5.07 2.16
C GLN A 184 -13.79 -6.29 1.90
N GLU A 185 -14.36 -7.41 1.44
CA GLU A 185 -13.55 -8.54 0.95
C GLU A 185 -12.58 -8.04 -0.12
N GLY A 186 -11.31 -8.39 0.06
CA GLY A 186 -10.23 -7.82 -0.72
C GLY A 186 -10.05 -8.51 -2.07
N ASP A 187 -9.43 -7.81 -3.01
CA ASP A 187 -8.80 -8.46 -4.15
C ASP A 187 -7.56 -9.21 -3.60
N GLU A 188 -7.72 -10.51 -3.40
CA GLU A 188 -6.66 -11.41 -2.95
C GLU A 188 -5.61 -11.56 -4.06
N GLY A 189 -4.33 -11.60 -3.68
CA GLY A 189 -3.29 -12.10 -4.59
C GLY A 189 -3.37 -13.63 -4.71
N ASP A 190 -2.41 -14.25 -5.39
CA ASP A 190 -2.33 -15.72 -5.51
C ASP A 190 -1.90 -16.43 -4.20
N PHE A 191 -2.23 -15.82 -3.04
CA PHE A 191 -1.91 -16.30 -1.70
C PHE A 191 -2.94 -17.35 -1.23
N GLU A 192 -3.05 -18.46 -1.96
CA GLU A 192 -3.89 -19.65 -1.61
C GLU A 192 -3.17 -20.72 -0.79
#